data_AF-L7F366-F1
#
_entry.id   AF-L7F366-F1
#
_cell.length_a   1.000
_cell.length_b   1.000
_cell.length_c   1.000
_cell.angle_alpha   90.00
_cell.angle_beta   90.00
_cell.angle_gamma   90.00
#
_symmetry.space_group_name_H-M   'P 1'
#
loop_
_entity.id
_entity.type
_entity.pdbx_description
1 polymer ?
#
loop_
_entity_poly.entity_id
_entity_poly.type
_entity_poly.pdbx_seq_one_letter_code
_entity_poly.pdbx_strand_id
1 'polypeptide(L)'
;MRLGLPPKELDTDALPGNAAAELTALVAAAVPYPAEEDRPGGARDAMSYTITVDDDGRSTVLVQSDTTMSPAFAALLRWLENHFAA
;
A
#
# COMPACT_ATOMS: atom_id res chain seq x y z
N MET A 1 -6.52 1.70 22.06
CA MET A 1 -5.92 0.79 21.07
C MET A 1 -7.04 -0.03 20.43
N ARG A 2 -7.44 0.28 19.19
CA ARG A 2 -8.40 -0.55 18.45
C ARG A 2 -7.63 -1.73 17.88
N LEU A 3 -7.80 -2.88 18.52
CA LEU A 3 -7.21 -4.16 18.12
C LEU A 3 -7.89 -4.66 16.84
N GLY A 4 -7.11 -4.68 15.76
CA GLY A 4 -7.13 -5.71 14.73
C GLY A 4 -8.43 -5.90 13.97
N LEU A 5 -8.70 -5.03 13.00
CA LEU A 5 -9.35 -5.54 11.79
C LEU A 5 -8.39 -6.55 11.15
N PRO A 6 -8.88 -7.72 10.69
CA PRO A 6 -8.04 -8.62 9.93
C PRO A 6 -7.46 -7.88 8.73
N PRO A 7 -6.20 -8.15 8.34
CA PRO A 7 -5.64 -7.57 7.13
C PRO A 7 -6.56 -7.92 5.95
N LYS A 8 -6.82 -6.93 5.09
CA LYS A 8 -7.55 -7.17 3.85
C LYS A 8 -6.58 -7.74 2.83
N GLU A 9 -6.83 -8.96 2.39
CA GLU A 9 -6.01 -9.66 1.40
C GLU A 9 -6.68 -9.56 0.04
N LEU A 10 -5.87 -9.30 -0.99
CA LEU A 10 -6.31 -9.27 -2.39
C LEU A 10 -5.43 -10.23 -3.18
N ASP A 11 -6.06 -11.27 -3.73
CA ASP A 11 -5.41 -12.21 -4.63
C ASP A 11 -5.38 -11.63 -6.05
N THR A 12 -4.19 -11.42 -6.59
CA THR A 12 -3.98 -10.87 -7.93
C THR A 12 -4.36 -11.84 -9.04
N ASP A 13 -4.33 -13.15 -8.78
CA ASP A 13 -4.77 -14.18 -9.74
C ASP A 13 -6.30 -14.24 -9.85
N ALA A 14 -7.01 -13.75 -8.84
CA ALA A 14 -8.46 -13.62 -8.84
C ALA A 14 -8.95 -12.32 -9.53
N LEU A 15 -8.04 -11.41 -9.89
CA LEU A 15 -8.39 -10.15 -10.53
C LEU A 15 -8.63 -10.30 -12.04
N PRO A 16 -9.54 -9.51 -12.62
CA PRO A 16 -9.58 -9.31 -14.07
C PRO A 16 -8.22 -8.82 -14.59
N GLY A 17 -7.77 -9.32 -15.74
CA GLY A 17 -6.41 -9.04 -16.24
C GLY A 17 -6.06 -7.56 -16.41
N ASN A 18 -7.06 -6.69 -16.66
CA ASN A 18 -6.86 -5.24 -16.69
C ASN A 18 -6.61 -4.65 -15.29
N ALA A 19 -7.28 -5.16 -14.26
CA ALA A 19 -7.12 -4.73 -12.87
C ALA A 19 -5.78 -5.22 -12.30
N ALA A 20 -5.37 -6.45 -12.63
CA ALA A 20 -4.06 -6.98 -12.25
C ALA A 20 -2.92 -6.13 -12.82
N ALA A 21 -2.97 -5.79 -14.12
CA ALA A 21 -1.94 -4.96 -14.76
C ALA A 21 -1.86 -3.54 -14.18
N GLU A 22 -3.02 -2.93 -13.87
CA GLU A 22 -3.07 -1.63 -13.20
C GLU A 22 -2.45 -1.69 -11.81
N LEU A 23 -2.79 -2.71 -11.03
CA LEU A 23 -2.23 -2.93 -9.70
C LEU A 23 -0.70 -3.11 -9.75
N THR A 24 -0.18 -3.91 -10.68
CA THR A 24 1.26 -4.09 -10.87
C THR A 24 1.96 -2.76 -11.15
N ALA A 25 1.37 -1.90 -11.99
CA ALA A 25 1.93 -0.59 -12.30
C ALA A 25 1.93 0.35 -11.08
N LEU A 26 0.85 0.34 -10.29
CA LEU A 26 0.74 1.13 -9.06
C LEU A 26 1.75 0.67 -8.00
N VAL A 27 1.91 -0.64 -7.82
CA VAL A 27 2.92 -1.22 -6.93
C VAL A 27 4.32 -0.79 -7.37
N ALA A 28 4.68 -0.98 -8.64
CA ALA A 28 5.99 -0.61 -9.16
C ALA A 28 6.31 0.89 -8.97
N ALA A 29 5.31 1.75 -9.06
CA ALA A 29 5.46 3.19 -8.80
C ALA A 29 5.55 3.53 -7.30
N ALA A 30 4.92 2.72 -6.43
CA ALA A 30 4.87 2.95 -5.00
C ALA A 30 6.05 2.34 -4.22
N VAL A 31 6.76 1.35 -4.79
CA VAL A 31 8.00 0.84 -4.22
C VAL A 31 9.05 1.96 -4.25
N PRO A 32 9.45 2.51 -3.09
CA PRO A 32 10.50 3.51 -3.08
C PRO A 32 11.81 2.86 -3.53
N TYR A 33 12.53 3.53 -4.42
CA TYR A 33 13.98 3.34 -4.48
C TYR A 33 14.53 3.57 -3.06
N PRO A 34 15.55 2.83 -2.58
CA PRO A 34 16.06 2.97 -1.21
C PRO A 34 16.65 4.37 -1.01
N ALA A 35 15.78 5.32 -0.67
CA ALA A 35 16.10 6.61 -0.11
C ALA A 35 15.71 6.50 1.36
N GLU A 36 16.63 6.96 2.19
CA GLU A 36 16.72 6.72 3.62
C GLU A 36 15.37 6.87 4.34
N GLU A 37 15.18 5.99 5.31
CA GLU A 37 14.06 5.93 6.25
C GLU A 37 14.00 7.26 7.03
N ASP A 38 13.39 8.27 6.45
CA ASP A 38 13.26 9.59 7.05
C ASP A 38 12.24 9.48 8.19
N ARG A 39 12.76 9.27 9.40
CA ARG A 39 11.95 9.06 10.61
C ARG A 39 11.10 10.32 10.86
N PRO A 40 9.76 10.21 10.93
CA PRO A 40 8.92 11.37 11.04
C PRO A 40 8.94 11.90 12.48
N GLY A 41 9.25 13.19 12.63
CA GLY A 41 8.72 13.99 13.73
C GLY A 41 7.20 14.13 13.55
N GLY A 42 6.45 13.09 13.91
CA GLY A 42 5.03 13.00 13.63
C GLY A 42 4.18 14.02 14.38
N ALA A 43 3.27 14.69 13.66
CA ALA A 43 2.09 15.29 14.27
C ALA A 43 1.29 14.18 14.97
N ARG A 44 0.71 14.48 16.13
CA ARG A 44 0.12 13.50 17.07
C ARG A 44 -1.03 12.65 16.48
N ASP A 45 -1.55 13.03 15.32
CA ASP A 45 -2.74 12.45 14.67
C ASP A 45 -2.47 11.83 13.28
N ALA A 46 -1.20 11.65 12.87
CA ALA A 46 -0.90 11.05 11.56
C ALA A 46 -1.30 9.56 11.48
N MET A 47 -2.07 9.19 10.47
CA MET A 47 -2.50 7.81 10.24
C MET A 47 -1.45 7.05 9.42
N SER A 48 -1.00 5.90 9.93
CA SER A 48 0.00 5.06 9.26
C SER A 48 -0.67 3.91 8.52
N TYR A 49 -0.25 3.70 7.27
CA TYR A 49 -0.72 2.62 6.41
C TYR A 49 0.41 1.64 6.16
N THR A 50 0.08 0.35 6.12
CA THR A 50 1.02 -0.73 5.82
C THR A 50 0.41 -1.57 4.70
N ILE A 51 1.15 -1.70 3.61
CA ILE A 51 0.78 -2.53 2.45
C ILE A 51 1.87 -3.57 2.27
N THR A 52 1.50 -4.85 2.34
CA THR A 52 2.39 -5.96 2.01
C THR A 52 2.04 -6.43 0.61
N VAL A 53 3.02 -6.45 -0.26
CA VAL A 53 2.92 -6.99 -1.62
C VAL A 53 3.70 -8.28 -1.67
N ASP A 54 3.06 -9.38 -2.03
CA ASP A 54 3.73 -10.65 -2.33
C ASP A 54 3.73 -10.85 -3.85
N ASP A 55 4.91 -11.00 -4.44
CA ASP A 55 5.10 -11.20 -5.89
C ASP A 55 6.19 -12.24 -6.13
N ASP A 56 5.85 -13.34 -6.81
CA ASP A 56 6.76 -14.44 -7.18
C ASP A 56 7.67 -14.92 -6.02
N GLY A 57 7.09 -15.04 -4.81
CA GLY A 57 7.80 -15.44 -3.59
C GLY A 57 8.66 -14.35 -2.94
N ARG A 58 8.54 -13.09 -3.38
CA ARG A 58 9.14 -11.92 -2.75
C ARG A 58 8.06 -11.08 -2.07
N SER A 59 8.17 -10.93 -0.76
CA SER A 59 7.31 -10.01 0.00
C SER A 59 7.99 -8.65 0.18
N THR A 60 7.36 -7.59 -0.30
CA THR A 60 7.76 -6.19 -0.11
C THR A 60 6.78 -5.50 0.82
N VAL A 61 7.28 -4.87 1.88
CA VAL A 61 6.45 -4.12 2.84
C VAL A 61 6.63 -2.63 2.61
N LEU A 62 5.53 -1.94 2.33
CA LEU A 62 5.48 -0.50 2.15
C LEU A 62 4.76 0.13 3.35
N VAL A 63 5.44 1.04 4.05
CA VAL A 63 4.88 1.76 5.21
C VAL A 63 5.01 3.25 4.98
N GLN A 64 3.88 3.95 4.92
CA GLN A 64 3.85 5.41 4.80
C GLN A 64 2.69 5.98 5.63
N SER A 65 2.83 7.24 6.07
CA SER A 65 1.77 7.95 6.79
C SER A 65 1.03 8.89 5.87
N ASP A 66 -0.23 9.19 6.16
CA ASP A 66 -1.06 10.14 5.39
C ASP A 66 -0.42 11.52 5.19
N THR A 67 0.39 11.95 6.17
CA THR A 67 1.10 13.23 6.16
C THR A 67 2.41 13.21 5.37
N THR A 68 3.00 12.04 5.13
CA THR A 68 4.33 11.89 4.47
C THR A 68 4.30 11.03 3.23
N MET A 69 3.15 10.46 2.85
CA MET A 69 3.07 9.51 1.76
C MET A 69 3.29 10.16 0.39
N SER A 70 4.01 9.43 -0.47
CA SER A 70 4.17 9.78 -1.87
C SER A 70 2.83 9.74 -2.62
N PRO A 71 2.66 10.54 -3.70
CA PRO A 71 1.48 10.48 -4.54
C PRO A 71 1.22 9.08 -5.13
N ALA A 72 2.28 8.31 -5.41
CA ALA A 72 2.17 6.94 -5.91
C ALA A 72 1.59 5.99 -4.85
N PHE A 73 2.05 6.09 -3.60
CA PHE A 73 1.49 5.32 -2.49
C PHE A 73 0.02 5.67 -2.24
N ALA A 74 -0.34 6.97 -2.27
CA ALA A 74 -1.72 7.39 -2.13
C ALA A 74 -2.64 6.85 -3.25
N ALA A 75 -2.13 6.77 -4.49
CA ALA A 75 -2.87 6.19 -5.61
C ALA A 75 -3.11 4.69 -5.43
N LEU A 76 -2.09 3.93 -4.98
CA LEU A 76 -2.21 2.51 -4.64
C LEU A 76 -3.23 2.28 -3.52
N LEU A 77 -3.13 3.04 -2.43
CA LEU A 77 -4.06 2.94 -1.29
C LEU A 77 -5.50 3.18 -1.73
N ARG A 78 -5.76 4.24 -2.51
CA ARG A 78 -7.11 4.55 -3.01
C ARG A 78 -7.65 3.45 -3.92
N TRP A 79 -6.81 2.86 -4.78
CA TRP A 79 -7.22 1.75 -5.64
C TRP A 79 -7.64 0.54 -4.79
N LEU A 80 -6.88 0.21 -3.74
CA LEU A 80 -7.21 -0.87 -2.80
C LEU A 80 -8.50 -0.57 -2.02
N GLU A 81 -8.66 0.65 -1.50
CA GLU A 81 -9.87 1.07 -0.79
C GLU A 81 -11.12 0.93 -1.65
N ASN A 82 -11.05 1.37 -2.92
CA ASN A 82 -12.14 1.22 -3.88
C ASN A 82 -12.46 -0.26 -4.17
N HIS A 83 -11.42 -1.09 -4.28
CA HIS A 83 -11.60 -2.53 -4.52
C HIS A 83 -12.31 -3.21 -3.33
N PHE A 84 -11.96 -2.83 -2.11
CA PHE A 84 -12.54 -3.41 -0.89
C PHE A 84 -13.82 -2.71 -0.39
N ALA A 85 -14.32 -1.70 -1.09
CA ALA A 85 -15.55 -0.98 -0.75
C ALA A 85 -16.82 -1.68 -1.29
N ALA A 86 -16.67 -2.84 -1.94
CA ALA A 86 -17.75 -3.66 -2.48
C ALA A 86 -18.53 -4.43 -1.40
#